data_AF-A0A9D6F8Y7-F1
#
_entry.id   AF-A0A9D6F8Y7-F1
#
_cell.length_a   1.000
_cell.length_b   1.000
_cell.length_c   1.000
_cell.angle_alpha   90.00
_cell.angle_beta   90.00
_cell.angle_gamma   90.00
#
_symmetry.space_group_name_H-M   'P 1'
#
loop_
_entity.id
_entity.type
_entity.pdbx_description
1 polymer ?
#
loop_
_entity_poly.entity_id
_entity_poly.type
_entity_poly.pdbx_seq_one_letter_code
_entity_poly.pdbx_strand_id
1 'polypeptide(L)'
;MSTPPTSHTFSGHTHAATTPTGVLREEHEVILRALTVLERVGRDLAAGKSVTQETIASLANFFRTFADRCHHAKEEAHLFPALVEHGVPKEGGPIGVMLQEHEEGRALVRTFAEGEPAMSVAAIRRFVILLRDHIAKENEILFPMADQVIP
;
A
#
# COMPACT_ATOMS: atom_id res chain seq x y z
N MET A 1 54.35 -23.52 -8.23
CA MET A 1 52.97 -23.99 -8.44
C MET A 1 52.06 -22.92 -7.89
N SER A 2 51.60 -22.00 -8.75
CA SER A 2 50.80 -20.84 -8.34
C SER A 2 49.33 -21.14 -8.57
N THR A 3 48.52 -21.01 -7.52
CA THR A 3 47.05 -21.16 -7.57
C THR A 3 46.41 -20.01 -8.36
N PRO A 4 45.36 -20.26 -9.16
CA PRO A 4 44.63 -19.19 -9.82
C PRO A 4 43.61 -18.55 -8.86
N PRO A 5 43.21 -17.28 -9.07
CA PRO A 5 42.19 -16.65 -8.24
C PRO A 5 40.80 -17.18 -8.63
N THR A 6 39.99 -17.46 -7.60
CA THR A 6 38.57 -17.78 -7.73
C THR A 6 37.79 -16.54 -8.19
N SER A 7 37.22 -16.63 -9.40
CA SER A 7 36.21 -15.70 -9.89
C SER A 7 34.92 -15.88 -9.09
N HIS A 8 34.68 -15.00 -8.12
CA HIS A 8 33.37 -14.87 -7.50
C HIS A 8 32.44 -14.14 -8.48
N THR A 9 31.58 -14.90 -9.15
CA THR A 9 30.42 -14.34 -9.84
C THR A 9 29.44 -13.83 -8.79
N PHE A 10 29.16 -12.52 -8.81
CA PHE A 10 28.09 -11.92 -8.04
C PHE A 10 26.75 -12.36 -8.63
N SER A 11 26.09 -13.30 -7.96
CA SER A 11 24.75 -13.77 -8.34
C SER A 11 23.75 -12.63 -8.19
N GLY A 12 22.95 -12.43 -9.25
CA GLY A 12 22.12 -11.25 -9.47
C GLY A 12 21.16 -10.91 -8.33
N HIS A 13 21.03 -9.60 -8.09
CA HIS A 13 19.88 -9.03 -7.42
C HIS A 13 18.64 -9.31 -8.29
N THR A 14 17.58 -9.83 -7.68
CA THR A 14 16.28 -10.00 -8.30
C THR A 14 15.78 -8.66 -8.83
N HIS A 15 15.44 -8.62 -10.13
CA HIS A 15 15.05 -7.45 -10.93
C HIS A 15 13.80 -6.69 -10.46
N ALA A 16 13.19 -7.02 -9.32
CA ALA A 16 11.97 -6.35 -8.86
C ALA A 16 12.19 -4.86 -8.56
N ALA A 17 13.31 -4.46 -7.96
CA ALA A 17 13.59 -3.06 -7.62
C ALA A 17 13.93 -2.15 -8.81
N THR A 18 13.80 -2.61 -10.07
CA THR A 18 14.29 -1.87 -11.26
C THR A 18 13.18 -1.15 -12.04
N THR A 19 11.89 -1.42 -11.78
CA THR A 19 10.76 -0.74 -12.45
C THR A 19 9.96 0.12 -11.46
N PRO A 20 9.25 1.17 -11.93
CA PRO A 20 8.39 1.98 -11.06
C PRO A 20 7.35 1.15 -10.29
N THR A 21 6.69 0.20 -10.98
CA THR A 21 5.73 -0.74 -10.37
C THR A 21 6.39 -1.68 -9.38
N GLY A 22 7.65 -2.08 -9.61
CA GLY A 22 8.45 -2.87 -8.69
C GLY A 22 8.73 -2.15 -7.37
N VAL A 23 9.05 -0.86 -7.42
CA VAL A 23 9.19 -0.02 -6.21
C VAL A 23 7.87 0.07 -5.44
N LEU A 24 6.73 0.26 -6.13
CA LEU A 24 5.42 0.31 -5.48
C LEU A 24 5.07 -1.03 -4.80
N ARG A 25 5.43 -2.17 -5.40
CA ARG A 25 5.28 -3.49 -4.77
C ARG A 25 6.11 -3.64 -3.49
N GLU A 26 7.34 -3.16 -3.48
CA GLU A 26 8.18 -3.20 -2.27
C GLU A 26 7.57 -2.35 -1.14
N GLU A 27 6.94 -1.23 -1.48
CA GLU A 27 6.21 -0.41 -0.51
C GLU A 27 4.92 -1.10 -0.03
N HIS A 28 4.21 -1.82 -0.90
CA HIS A 28 3.08 -2.66 -0.50
C HIS A 28 3.47 -3.65 0.59
N GLU A 29 4.64 -4.28 0.50
CA GLU A 29 5.11 -5.18 1.56
C GLU A 29 5.28 -4.46 2.92
N VAL A 30 5.71 -3.19 2.92
CA VAL A 30 5.79 -2.37 4.13
C VAL A 30 4.39 -2.07 4.66
N ILE A 31 3.47 -1.67 3.78
CA ILE A 31 2.08 -1.33 4.12
C ILE A 31 1.34 -2.56 4.68
N LEU A 32 1.51 -3.74 4.08
CA LEU A 32 0.91 -5.00 4.55
C LEU A 32 1.39 -5.40 5.95
N ARG A 33 2.66 -5.14 6.29
CA ARG A 33 3.17 -5.33 7.65
C ARG A 33 2.50 -4.38 8.64
N ALA A 34 2.36 -3.10 8.29
CA ALA A 34 1.64 -2.13 9.12
C ALA A 34 0.16 -2.50 9.30
N LEU A 35 -0.50 -3.01 8.25
CA LEU A 35 -1.88 -3.50 8.32
C LEU A 35 -2.03 -4.67 9.29
N THR A 36 -1.04 -5.56 9.36
CA THR A 36 -1.04 -6.68 10.32
C THR A 36 -1.02 -6.18 11.76
N VAL A 37 -0.24 -5.12 12.04
CA VAL A 37 -0.21 -4.47 13.36
C VAL A 37 -1.53 -3.77 13.66
N LEU A 38 -2.06 -3.00 12.70
CA LEU A 38 -3.33 -2.29 12.85
C LEU A 38 -4.50 -3.25 13.11
N GLU A 39 -4.54 -4.38 12.40
CA GLU A 39 -5.56 -5.40 12.61
C GLU A 39 -5.50 -5.98 14.02
N ARG A 40 -4.29 -6.20 14.55
CA ARG A 40 -4.11 -6.64 15.94
C ARG A 40 -4.62 -5.60 16.93
N VAL A 41 -4.29 -4.32 16.72
CA VAL A 41 -4.80 -3.21 17.53
C VAL A 41 -6.33 -3.18 17.51
N GLY A 42 -6.95 -3.31 16.34
CA GLY A 42 -8.41 -3.37 16.22
C GLY A 42 -9.04 -4.54 16.99
N ARG A 43 -8.39 -5.73 17.00
CA ARG A 43 -8.84 -6.87 17.79
C ARG A 43 -8.70 -6.65 19.29
N ASP A 44 -7.58 -6.08 19.73
CA ASP A 44 -7.34 -5.83 21.15
C ASP A 44 -8.30 -4.76 21.69
N LEU A 45 -8.57 -3.69 20.92
CA LEU A 45 -9.62 -2.69 21.22
C LEU A 45 -11.00 -3.34 21.31
N ALA A 46 -11.37 -4.19 20.34
CA ALA A 46 -12.66 -4.87 20.34
C ALA A 46 -12.84 -5.81 21.55
N ALA A 47 -11.75 -6.35 22.08
CA ALA A 47 -11.73 -7.20 23.27
C ALA A 47 -11.68 -6.40 24.59
N GLY A 48 -11.76 -5.06 24.54
CA GLY A 48 -11.68 -4.20 25.72
C GLY A 48 -10.29 -4.15 26.35
N LYS A 49 -9.24 -4.55 25.64
CA LYS A 49 -7.87 -4.43 26.14
C LYS A 49 -7.38 -2.99 26.00
N SER A 50 -6.50 -2.60 26.91
CA SER A 50 -5.89 -1.27 26.87
C SER A 50 -4.97 -1.14 25.66
N VAL A 51 -5.26 -0.17 24.80
CA VAL A 51 -4.38 0.31 23.72
C VAL A 51 -4.23 1.81 23.92
N THR A 52 -2.99 2.31 23.86
CA THR A 52 -2.74 3.73 24.05
C THR A 52 -3.21 4.53 22.83
N GLN A 53 -3.72 5.75 23.06
CA GLN A 53 -4.04 6.67 21.97
C GLN A 53 -2.82 7.00 21.12
N GLU A 54 -1.62 7.01 21.71
CA GLU A 54 -0.36 7.16 20.99
C GLU A 54 -0.16 6.05 19.95
N THR A 55 -0.43 4.78 20.29
CA THR A 55 -0.30 3.66 19.34
C THR A 55 -1.21 3.84 18.12
N ILE A 56 -2.47 4.23 18.36
CA ILE A 56 -3.45 4.46 17.29
C ILE A 56 -3.03 5.66 16.44
N ALA A 57 -2.59 6.75 17.08
CA ALA A 57 -2.12 7.95 16.40
C ALA A 57 -0.86 7.70 15.55
N SER A 58 0.09 6.89 16.04
CA SER A 58 1.29 6.52 15.28
C SER A 58 0.95 5.70 14.04
N LEU A 59 0.04 4.73 14.14
CA LEU A 59 -0.42 3.95 12.99
C LEU A 59 -1.20 4.83 12.00
N ALA A 60 -2.10 5.68 12.48
CA ALA A 60 -2.80 6.64 11.62
C ALA A 60 -1.83 7.56 10.88
N ASN A 61 -0.79 8.06 11.56
CA ASN A 61 0.25 8.89 10.97
C ASN A 61 1.05 8.12 9.91
N PHE A 62 1.37 6.85 10.14
CA PHE A 62 2.03 6.01 9.14
C PHE A 62 1.18 5.90 7.86
N PHE A 63 -0.11 5.58 7.97
CA PHE A 63 -0.97 5.47 6.79
C PHE A 63 -1.19 6.82 6.08
N ARG A 64 -1.29 7.93 6.83
CA ARG A 64 -1.40 9.28 6.25
C ARG A 64 -0.12 9.72 5.52
N THR A 65 1.04 9.31 6.00
CA THR A 65 2.33 9.78 5.47
C THR A 65 2.90 8.83 4.43
N PHE A 66 3.07 7.55 4.80
CA PHE A 66 3.71 6.56 3.93
C PHE A 66 2.72 5.99 2.90
N ALA A 67 1.58 5.45 3.33
CA ALA A 67 0.64 4.83 2.38
C ALA A 67 -0.02 5.88 1.47
N ASP A 68 -0.43 7.02 2.02
CA ASP A 68 -1.14 8.05 1.24
C ASP A 68 -0.18 9.05 0.58
N ARG A 69 0.45 9.92 1.37
CA ARG A 69 1.26 11.05 0.83
C ARG A 69 2.57 10.65 0.15
N CYS A 70 2.98 9.39 0.25
CA CYS A 70 4.16 8.88 -0.44
C CYS A 70 3.75 7.87 -1.51
N HIS A 71 3.10 6.78 -1.13
CA HIS A 71 2.77 5.70 -2.05
C HIS A 71 1.63 6.07 -3.02
N HIS A 72 0.40 6.32 -2.55
CA HIS A 72 -0.71 6.76 -3.41
C HIS A 72 -0.39 8.06 -4.17
N ALA A 73 0.37 8.97 -3.55
CA ALA A 73 0.79 10.21 -4.22
C ALA A 73 1.60 9.96 -5.49
N LYS A 74 2.45 8.93 -5.53
CA LYS A 74 3.19 8.57 -6.76
C LYS A 74 2.27 7.95 -7.80
N GLU A 75 1.27 7.20 -7.37
CA GLU A 75 0.29 6.62 -8.28
C GLU A 75 -0.60 7.68 -8.90
N GLU A 76 -1.21 8.52 -8.08
CA GLU A 76 -2.12 9.58 -8.50
C GLU A 76 -1.39 10.67 -9.33
N ALA A 77 -0.13 10.98 -9.02
CA ALA A 77 0.63 12.03 -9.72
C ALA A 77 1.43 11.53 -10.93
N HIS A 78 1.77 10.23 -11.00
CA HIS A 78 2.66 9.70 -12.04
C HIS A 78 2.11 8.46 -12.74
N LEU A 79 1.83 7.37 -12.00
CA LEU A 79 1.45 6.10 -12.63
C LEU A 79 0.10 6.18 -13.35
N PHE A 80 -0.94 6.68 -12.67
CA PHE A 80 -2.28 6.75 -13.24
C PHE A 80 -2.34 7.72 -14.44
N PRO A 81 -1.73 8.94 -14.39
CA PRO A 81 -1.61 9.77 -15.58
C PRO A 81 -0.91 9.08 -16.76
N ALA A 82 0.18 8.37 -16.51
CA ALA A 82 0.90 7.65 -17.56
C ALA A 82 0.06 6.53 -18.18
N LEU A 83 -0.68 5.76 -17.37
CA LEU A 83 -1.64 4.76 -17.86
C LEU A 83 -2.74 5.38 -18.74
N VAL A 84 -3.24 6.56 -18.37
CA VAL A 84 -4.25 7.29 -19.16
C VAL A 84 -3.68 7.75 -20.49
N GLU A 85 -2.45 8.28 -20.50
CA GLU A 85 -1.75 8.67 -21.73
C GLU A 85 -1.57 7.48 -22.70
N HIS A 86 -1.46 6.26 -22.16
CA HIS A 86 -1.31 5.02 -22.92
C HIS A 86 -2.64 4.27 -23.13
N GLY A 87 -3.78 4.96 -22.96
CA GLY A 87 -5.09 4.48 -23.40
C GLY A 87 -5.93 3.75 -22.36
N VAL A 88 -5.51 3.68 -21.09
CA VAL A 88 -6.34 3.15 -20.00
C VAL A 88 -7.36 4.22 -19.55
N PRO A 89 -8.67 3.93 -19.56
CA PRO A 89 -9.67 4.92 -19.15
C PRO A 89 -9.50 5.34 -17.68
N LYS A 90 -9.52 6.66 -17.44
CA LYS A 90 -9.47 7.22 -16.08
C LYS A 90 -10.72 6.88 -15.26
N GLU A 91 -11.89 6.88 -15.89
CA GLU A 91 -13.19 6.63 -15.26
C GLU A 91 -13.83 5.35 -15.81
N GLY A 92 -14.69 4.71 -15.02
CA GLY A 92 -15.39 3.48 -15.42
C GLY A 92 -14.49 2.25 -15.58
N GLY A 93 -13.22 2.36 -15.19
CA GLY A 93 -12.20 1.31 -15.27
C GLY A 93 -11.37 1.20 -13.99
N PRO A 94 -10.25 0.45 -14.02
CA PRO A 94 -9.49 0.11 -12.82
C PRO A 94 -8.93 1.35 -12.10
N ILE A 95 -8.48 2.38 -12.82
CA ILE A 95 -7.99 3.63 -12.22
C ILE A 95 -9.08 4.33 -11.40
N GLY A 96 -10.32 4.39 -11.93
CA GLY A 96 -11.44 5.00 -11.22
C GLY A 96 -11.77 4.28 -9.92
N VAL A 97 -11.67 2.95 -9.90
CA VAL A 97 -11.84 2.15 -8.68
C VAL A 97 -10.74 2.46 -7.67
N MET A 98 -9.46 2.52 -8.09
CA MET A 98 -8.35 2.83 -7.17
C MET A 98 -8.51 4.22 -6.54
N LEU A 99 -8.84 5.24 -7.33
CA LEU A 99 -9.06 6.60 -6.82
C LEU A 99 -10.22 6.66 -5.80
N GLN A 100 -11.31 5.93 -6.04
CA GLN A 100 -12.41 5.85 -5.09
C GLN A 100 -11.97 5.18 -3.78
N GLU A 101 -11.21 4.09 -3.88
CA GLU A 101 -10.71 3.35 -2.72
C GLU A 101 -9.67 4.15 -1.92
N HIS A 102 -8.84 4.97 -2.58
CA HIS A 102 -7.94 5.90 -1.91
C HIS A 102 -8.72 6.90 -1.04
N GLU A 103 -9.78 7.51 -1.58
CA GLU A 103 -10.62 8.44 -0.81
C GLU A 103 -11.35 7.76 0.35
N GLU A 104 -11.88 6.55 0.12
CA GLU A 104 -12.48 5.75 1.20
C GLU A 104 -11.45 5.42 2.28
N GLY A 105 -10.24 5.02 1.90
CA GLY A 105 -9.13 4.76 2.81
C GLY A 105 -8.78 5.99 3.64
N ARG A 106 -8.63 7.16 3.00
CA ARG A 106 -8.39 8.45 3.67
C ARG A 106 -9.49 8.77 4.69
N ALA A 107 -10.75 8.48 4.38
CA ALA A 107 -11.86 8.67 5.31
C ALA A 107 -11.79 7.73 6.53
N LEU A 108 -11.52 6.45 6.31
CA LEU A 108 -11.42 5.46 7.39
C LEU A 108 -10.25 5.76 8.33
N VAL A 109 -9.11 6.23 7.79
CA VAL A 109 -7.97 6.67 8.61
C VAL A 109 -8.29 7.88 9.47
N ARG A 110 -9.11 8.83 9.00
CA ARG A 110 -9.65 9.90 9.86
C ARG A 110 -10.54 9.31 10.95
N THR A 111 -11.47 8.42 10.59
CA THR A 111 -12.42 7.84 11.54
C THR A 111 -11.74 7.07 12.66
N PHE A 112 -10.75 6.20 12.39
CA PHE A 112 -10.14 5.45 13.50
C PHE A 112 -9.14 6.25 14.33
N ALA A 113 -8.60 7.35 13.80
CA ALA A 113 -7.68 8.21 14.54
C ALA A 113 -8.40 9.13 15.53
N GLU A 114 -9.60 9.57 15.17
CA GLU A 114 -10.33 10.64 15.89
C GLU A 114 -11.67 10.15 16.47
N GLY A 115 -12.12 8.95 16.12
CA GLY A 115 -13.41 8.40 16.52
C GLY A 115 -13.42 7.79 17.92
N GLU A 116 -14.64 7.66 18.45
CA GLU A 116 -14.92 6.90 19.66
C GLU A 116 -14.50 5.42 19.50
N PRO A 117 -14.16 4.70 20.58
CA PRO A 117 -13.58 3.35 20.49
C PRO A 117 -14.35 2.37 19.59
N ALA A 118 -15.69 2.35 19.67
CA ALA A 118 -16.52 1.49 18.83
C ALA A 118 -16.45 1.85 17.34
N MET A 119 -16.42 3.15 17.01
CA MET A 119 -16.25 3.63 15.64
C MET A 119 -14.85 3.32 15.12
N SER A 120 -13.82 3.49 15.95
CA SER A 120 -12.44 3.21 15.59
C SER A 120 -12.21 1.73 15.31
N VAL A 121 -12.80 0.82 16.10
CA VAL A 121 -12.76 -0.62 15.81
C VAL A 121 -13.42 -0.95 14.47
N ALA A 122 -14.60 -0.39 14.19
CA ALA A 122 -15.30 -0.63 12.93
C ALA A 122 -14.51 -0.10 11.72
N ALA A 123 -13.97 1.12 11.84
CA ALA A 123 -13.16 1.75 10.80
C ALA A 123 -11.84 1.00 10.55
N ILE A 124 -11.14 0.55 11.59
CA ILE A 124 -9.94 -0.29 11.46
C ILE A 124 -10.24 -1.56 10.68
N ARG A 125 -11.31 -2.29 11.04
CA ARG A 125 -11.69 -3.53 10.35
C ARG A 125 -11.94 -3.29 8.87
N ARG A 126 -12.72 -2.25 8.54
CA ARG A 126 -13.02 -1.91 7.14
C ARG A 126 -11.77 -1.47 6.38
N PHE A 127 -10.92 -0.65 6.99
CA PHE A 127 -9.68 -0.18 6.37
C PHE A 127 -8.71 -1.31 6.06
N VAL A 128 -8.55 -2.27 6.98
CA VAL A 128 -7.67 -3.43 6.77
C VAL A 128 -8.15 -4.30 5.62
N ILE A 129 -9.46 -4.54 5.50
CA ILE A 129 -10.02 -5.31 4.39
C ILE A 129 -9.84 -4.54 3.08
N LEU A 130 -10.29 -3.28 3.05
CA LEU A 130 -10.20 -2.41 1.90
C LEU A 130 -8.77 -2.35 1.35
N LEU A 131 -7.78 -2.04 2.19
CA LEU A 131 -6.41 -1.80 1.72
C LEU A 131 -5.71 -3.10 1.29
N ARG A 132 -6.06 -4.26 1.85
CA ARG A 132 -5.55 -5.55 1.35
C ARG A 132 -6.11 -5.88 -0.02
N ASP A 133 -7.42 -5.71 -0.21
CA ASP A 133 -8.07 -5.96 -1.49
C ASP A 133 -7.61 -4.96 -2.55
N HIS A 134 -7.36 -3.71 -2.15
CA HIS A 134 -6.79 -2.66 -2.98
C HIS A 134 -5.40 -3.05 -3.49
N ILE A 135 -4.47 -3.34 -2.56
CA ILE A 135 -3.10 -3.78 -2.88
C ILE A 135 -3.10 -5.01 -3.79
N ALA A 136 -4.03 -5.95 -3.57
CA ALA A 136 -4.16 -7.13 -4.43
C ALA A 136 -4.56 -6.76 -5.87
N LYS A 137 -5.54 -5.86 -6.05
CA LYS A 137 -5.94 -5.39 -7.40
C LYS A 137 -4.78 -4.69 -8.10
N GLU A 138 -4.01 -3.88 -7.39
CA GLU A 138 -2.87 -3.20 -7.97
C GLU A 138 -1.77 -4.19 -8.35
N ASN A 139 -1.39 -5.06 -7.42
CA ASN A 139 -0.34 -6.04 -7.63
C ASN A 139 -0.69 -7.05 -8.73
N GLU A 140 -1.93 -7.51 -8.81
CA GLU A 140 -2.29 -8.63 -9.68
C GLU A 140 -2.86 -8.17 -11.03
N ILE A 141 -3.40 -6.94 -11.10
CA ILE A 141 -4.10 -6.45 -12.28
C ILE A 141 -3.49 -5.15 -12.81
N LEU A 142 -3.44 -4.09 -11.99
CA LEU A 142 -3.08 -2.76 -12.50
C LEU A 142 -1.60 -2.64 -12.86
N PHE A 143 -0.70 -3.14 -12.02
CA PHE A 143 0.74 -3.07 -12.26
C PHE A 143 1.18 -3.94 -13.44
N PRO A 144 0.73 -5.21 -13.59
CA PRO A 144 1.02 -5.97 -14.81
C PRO A 144 0.48 -5.31 -16.08
N MET A 145 -0.67 -4.62 -16.00
CA MET A 145 -1.19 -3.82 -17.12
C MET A 145 -0.28 -2.63 -17.42
N ALA A 146 0.18 -1.90 -16.39
CA ALA A 146 1.12 -0.80 -16.56
C ALA A 146 2.42 -1.24 -17.23
N ASP A 147 2.99 -2.36 -16.77
CA ASP A 147 4.21 -2.93 -17.33
C ASP A 147 4.07 -3.38 -18.80
N GLN A 148 2.83 -3.55 -19.30
CA GLN A 148 2.55 -3.93 -20.69
C GLN A 148 2.30 -2.73 -21.61
N VAL A 149 1.66 -1.68 -21.10
CA VAL A 149 1.19 -0.55 -21.93
C VAL A 149 2.12 0.66 -21.89
N ILE A 150 2.95 0.79 -20.85
CA ILE A 150 3.93 1.87 -20.71
C ILE A 150 5.30 1.37 -21.21
N PRO A 151 5.91 2.02 -22.22
CA PRO A 151 7.20 1.60 -22.80
C PRO A 151 8.42 1.67 -21.87
#